data_AF-A0A7G5ZIM3-F1
#
_entry.id   AF-A0A7G5ZIM3-F1
#
_cell.length_a   1.000
_cell.length_b   1.000
_cell.length_c   1.000
_cell.angle_alpha   90.00
_cell.angle_beta   90.00
_cell.angle_gamma   90.00
#
_symmetry.space_group_name_H-M   'P 1'
#
loop_
_entity.id
_entity.type
_entity.pdbx_description
1 polymer ?
#
loop_
_entity_poly.entity_id
_entity_poly.type
_entity_poly.pdbx_seq_one_letter_code
_entity_poly.pdbx_strand_id
1 'polypeptide(L)'
;MATEPVTLFAQAGHPDAVIDVLRQMDARFKVAGPAEAWAELTVTTSGWLRKKQLRITHDPAYYTGEGWQVQLNGMRGYFARFPAAPEQAKALGLIGQFGFVLGTICDPDMEAGDERLAILSAIAEALDAVWFTPSALRDARGRVLYGANVNEFDPGARWPAYTPGTPVPAAGPVDERALALKQRVFGELASLGFKPANALPLPDLDLRVRDAQAIVMRLMALQAVFAWAAAPEHAVGSEVLRGYIARNGLRAAMTESELALIDLPRTEAQSRHGATVGWKLENLWALAWVAGFPRVPTLDAGQVPDEVINELLFDFLPPWEGSAADFAANASMRPASEVIPMEYRFYCAHNAVRSAQMGGATVPSGFDPIAHGGAVHERRHALTWALAGEDSWDETDLST
;
A
#
# COMPACT_ATOMS: atom_id res chain seq x y z
N MET A 1 9.87 30.42 -15.49
CA MET A 1 9.28 29.07 -15.30
C MET A 1 8.01 29.27 -14.49
N ALA A 2 6.90 28.67 -14.90
CA ALA A 2 5.66 28.74 -14.13
C ALA A 2 5.89 28.10 -12.76
N THR A 3 5.36 28.73 -11.72
CA THR A 3 5.44 28.18 -10.37
C THR A 3 4.47 27.00 -10.27
N GLU A 4 4.86 25.94 -9.59
CA GLU A 4 4.02 24.76 -9.37
C GLU A 4 2.68 25.13 -8.71
N PRO A 5 1.60 24.37 -8.97
CA PRO A 5 0.35 24.56 -8.23
C PRO A 5 0.61 24.32 -6.73
N VAL A 6 0.02 25.19 -5.90
CA VAL A 6 0.18 25.16 -4.44
C VAL A 6 -1.14 24.77 -3.80
N THR A 7 -1.09 23.83 -2.87
CA THR A 7 -2.19 23.51 -1.96
C THR A 7 -1.68 23.68 -0.53
N LEU A 8 -2.45 24.32 0.35
CA LEU A 8 -2.05 24.48 1.75
C LEU A 8 -2.71 23.39 2.61
N PHE A 9 -1.93 22.74 3.47
CA PHE A 9 -2.43 21.73 4.41
C PHE A 9 -2.09 22.11 5.84
N ALA A 10 -3.07 21.99 6.74
CA ALA A 10 -2.93 22.29 8.16
C ALA A 10 -3.53 21.17 9.03
N GLN A 11 -3.22 21.15 10.33
CA GLN A 11 -3.83 20.20 11.27
C GLN A 11 -5.28 20.56 11.59
N ALA A 12 -5.55 21.83 11.92
CA ALA A 12 -6.86 22.29 12.35
C ALA A 12 -7.46 23.28 11.34
N GLY A 13 -8.78 23.21 11.15
CA GLY A 13 -9.51 24.12 10.28
C GLY A 13 -9.88 25.42 10.98
N HIS A 14 -9.25 26.51 10.56
CA HIS A 14 -9.59 27.88 10.97
C HIS A 14 -9.83 28.75 9.72
N PRO A 15 -10.93 28.50 8.97
CA PRO A 15 -11.21 29.23 7.72
C PRO A 15 -11.43 30.74 7.95
N ASP A 16 -11.88 31.12 9.15
CA ASP A 16 -11.99 32.51 9.61
C ASP A 16 -10.64 33.22 9.69
N ALA A 17 -9.58 32.52 10.12
CA ALA A 17 -8.23 33.08 10.18
C ALA A 17 -7.71 33.54 8.80
N VAL A 18 -8.17 32.93 7.70
CA VAL A 18 -7.83 33.36 6.34
C VAL A 18 -8.35 34.76 6.06
N ILE A 19 -9.59 35.06 6.44
CA ILE A 19 -10.20 36.38 6.26
C ILE A 19 -9.48 37.42 7.12
N ASP A 20 -9.13 37.07 8.36
CA ASP A 20 -8.43 37.98 9.26
C ASP A 20 -7.03 38.34 8.76
N VAL A 21 -6.29 37.37 8.20
CA VAL A 21 -5.02 37.63 7.50
C VAL A 21 -5.24 38.61 6.34
N LEU A 22 -6.23 38.36 5.48
CA LEU A 22 -6.50 39.23 4.33
C LEU A 22 -6.86 40.66 4.75
N ARG A 23 -7.60 40.83 5.84
CA ARG A 23 -7.91 42.15 6.43
C ARG A 23 -6.66 42.83 6.98
N GLN A 24 -5.82 42.11 7.72
CA GLN A 24 -4.57 42.65 8.27
C GLN A 24 -3.60 43.12 7.19
N MET A 25 -3.62 42.45 6.04
CA MET A 25 -2.82 42.81 4.87
C MET A 25 -3.42 43.93 4.01
N ASP A 26 -4.59 44.49 4.38
CA ASP A 26 -5.37 45.42 3.55
C ASP A 26 -5.60 44.89 2.11
N ALA A 27 -5.79 43.57 1.99
CA ALA A 27 -5.97 42.92 0.70
C ALA A 27 -7.36 43.20 0.13
N ARG A 28 -7.46 43.31 -1.20
CA ARG A 28 -8.76 43.42 -1.89
C ARG A 28 -9.29 42.04 -2.20
N PHE A 29 -10.34 41.61 -1.49
CA PHE A 29 -10.94 40.29 -1.69
C PHE A 29 -12.47 40.31 -1.72
N LYS A 30 -13.03 39.23 -2.27
CA LYS A 30 -14.45 38.91 -2.25
C LYS A 30 -14.65 37.55 -1.60
N VAL A 31 -15.74 37.42 -0.84
CA VAL A 31 -16.13 36.18 -0.15
C VAL A 31 -17.42 35.65 -0.77
N ALA A 32 -17.47 34.36 -1.08
CA ALA A 32 -18.69 33.65 -1.40
C ALA A 32 -19.16 32.86 -0.16
N GLY A 33 -20.20 33.36 0.49
CA GLY A 33 -20.75 32.80 1.74
C GLY A 33 -20.47 33.68 2.97
N PRO A 34 -20.94 33.24 4.16
CA PRO A 34 -20.65 33.91 5.43
C PRO A 34 -19.17 33.75 5.83
N ALA A 35 -18.66 34.63 6.69
CA ALA A 35 -17.22 34.67 7.01
C ALA A 35 -16.72 33.40 7.74
N GLU A 36 -17.61 32.74 8.45
CA GLU A 36 -17.37 31.52 9.22
C GLU A 36 -17.60 30.23 8.43
N ALA A 37 -18.20 30.31 7.23
CA ALA A 37 -18.51 29.16 6.38
C ALA A 37 -18.45 29.50 4.89
N TRP A 38 -17.44 30.26 4.49
CA TRP A 38 -17.22 30.59 3.08
C TRP A 38 -16.77 29.33 2.34
N ALA A 39 -17.14 29.20 1.07
CA ALA A 39 -16.66 28.12 0.21
C ALA A 39 -15.52 28.59 -0.70
N GLU A 40 -15.55 29.87 -1.06
CA GLU A 40 -14.55 30.48 -1.94
C GLU A 40 -14.21 31.92 -1.53
N LEU A 41 -12.92 32.25 -1.59
CA LEU A 41 -12.37 33.60 -1.50
C LEU A 41 -11.65 33.92 -2.81
N THR A 42 -11.85 35.12 -3.34
CA THR A 42 -11.07 35.63 -4.46
C THR A 42 -10.35 36.91 -4.06
N VAL A 43 -9.02 36.86 -4.02
CA VAL A 43 -8.15 38.01 -3.80
C VAL A 43 -7.72 38.57 -5.15
N THR A 44 -7.84 39.89 -5.33
CA THR A 44 -7.34 40.58 -6.52
C THR A 44 -6.09 41.38 -6.16
N THR A 45 -4.99 41.06 -6.82
CA THR A 45 -3.73 41.79 -6.68
C THR A 45 -3.42 42.54 -7.99
N SER A 46 -2.48 43.50 -7.95
CA SER A 46 -2.08 44.40 -9.05
C SER A 46 -3.13 45.41 -9.57
N GLY A 47 -2.65 46.45 -10.26
CA GLY A 47 -3.41 47.64 -10.65
C GLY A 47 -4.35 47.46 -11.86
N TRP A 48 -5.03 48.54 -12.26
CA TRP A 48 -6.09 48.54 -13.28
C TRP A 48 -5.71 47.91 -14.64
N LEU A 49 -4.41 47.89 -15.00
CA LEU A 49 -3.91 47.44 -16.31
C LEU A 49 -3.57 45.94 -16.39
N ARG A 50 -3.32 45.26 -15.26
CA ARG A 50 -3.08 43.80 -15.21
C ARG A 50 -3.63 43.32 -13.89
N LYS A 51 -4.79 42.65 -13.91
CA LYS A 51 -5.37 42.05 -12.71
C LYS A 51 -4.83 40.65 -12.57
N LYS A 52 -4.36 40.32 -11.37
CA LYS A 52 -4.02 38.96 -10.96
C LYS A 52 -5.01 38.53 -9.90
N GLN A 53 -5.44 37.29 -9.97
CA GLN A 53 -6.39 36.71 -9.02
C GLN A 53 -5.76 35.52 -8.31
N LEU A 54 -6.00 35.44 -7.01
CA LEU A 54 -5.77 34.26 -6.19
C LEU A 54 -7.14 33.81 -5.68
N ARG A 55 -7.61 32.67 -6.17
CA ARG A 55 -8.81 32.03 -5.66
C ARG A 55 -8.40 30.96 -4.65
N ILE A 56 -9.04 30.97 -3.49
CA ILE A 56 -8.81 30.05 -2.38
C ILE A 56 -10.14 29.36 -2.11
N THR A 57 -10.11 28.04 -2.01
CA THR A 57 -11.32 27.23 -1.76
C THR A 57 -11.05 26.23 -0.64
N HIS A 58 -12.11 25.86 0.07
CA HIS A 58 -12.11 24.67 0.92
C HIS A 58 -13.51 24.06 0.96
N ASP A 59 -13.58 22.77 1.25
CA ASP A 59 -14.83 22.03 1.40
C ASP A 59 -14.75 21.15 2.66
N PRO A 60 -15.47 21.49 3.74
CA PRO A 60 -15.57 20.65 4.93
C PRO A 60 -15.87 19.19 4.64
N ALA A 61 -16.79 18.90 3.72
CA ALA A 61 -17.18 17.52 3.43
C ALA A 61 -16.02 16.71 2.83
N TYR A 62 -15.07 17.37 2.16
CA TYR A 62 -13.91 16.72 1.57
C TYR A 62 -12.92 16.22 2.63
N TYR A 63 -12.54 17.06 3.60
CA TYR A 63 -11.54 16.70 4.62
C TYR A 63 -12.14 16.08 5.90
N THR A 64 -13.47 15.99 6.00
CA THR A 64 -14.15 15.18 7.03
C THR A 64 -14.77 13.88 6.49
N GLY A 65 -14.72 13.66 5.16
CA GLY A 65 -15.31 12.49 4.51
C GLY A 65 -14.39 11.27 4.45
N GLU A 66 -14.95 10.12 4.08
CA GLU A 66 -14.23 8.84 3.99
C GLU A 66 -13.04 8.86 3.01
N GLY A 67 -13.12 9.68 1.96
CA GLY A 67 -12.04 9.86 0.98
C GLY A 67 -10.80 10.59 1.50
N TRP A 68 -10.89 11.25 2.66
CA TRP A 68 -9.77 12.02 3.21
C TRP A 68 -8.58 11.13 3.57
N GLN A 69 -8.83 9.97 4.20
CA GLN A 69 -7.76 9.06 4.56
C GLN A 69 -7.06 8.48 3.33
N VAL A 70 -7.82 8.22 2.25
CA VAL A 70 -7.27 7.78 0.95
C VAL A 70 -6.34 8.84 0.37
N GLN A 71 -6.73 10.11 0.43
CA GLN A 71 -5.89 11.24 0.00
C GLN A 71 -4.58 11.31 0.80
N LEU A 72 -4.64 11.25 2.13
CA LEU A 72 -3.44 11.30 2.98
C LEU A 72 -2.52 10.11 2.73
N ASN A 73 -3.08 8.91 2.57
CA ASN A 73 -2.31 7.70 2.25
C ASN A 73 -1.66 7.82 0.86
N GLY A 74 -2.37 8.37 -0.12
CA GLY A 74 -1.82 8.68 -1.44
C GLY A 74 -0.65 9.67 -1.38
N MET A 75 -0.78 10.74 -0.59
CA MET A 75 0.30 11.71 -0.36
C MET A 75 1.51 11.08 0.33
N ARG A 76 1.29 10.27 1.37
CA ARG A 76 2.37 9.52 2.05
C ARG A 76 3.08 8.58 1.06
N GLY A 77 2.33 7.83 0.27
CA GLY A 77 2.87 6.95 -0.77
C GLY A 77 3.63 7.71 -1.86
N TYR A 78 3.21 8.93 -2.18
CA TYR A 78 3.92 9.80 -3.12
C TYR A 78 5.28 10.24 -2.57
N PHE A 79 5.31 10.82 -1.36
CA PHE A 79 6.54 11.31 -0.71
C PHE A 79 7.48 10.19 -0.23
N ALA A 80 6.96 8.99 0.02
CA ALA A 80 7.77 7.81 0.35
C ALA A 80 8.69 7.38 -0.82
N ARG A 81 8.37 7.77 -2.06
CA ARG A 81 9.18 7.47 -3.25
C ARG A 81 10.39 8.39 -3.41
N PHE A 82 10.40 9.53 -2.72
CA PHE A 82 11.51 10.47 -2.77
C PHE A 82 12.75 9.90 -2.04
N PRO A 83 13.96 10.41 -2.34
CA PRO A 83 15.19 9.90 -1.74
C PRO A 83 15.13 9.87 -0.22
N ALA A 84 15.60 8.78 0.38
CA ALA A 84 15.63 8.64 1.83
C ALA A 84 16.49 9.74 2.47
N ALA A 85 15.89 10.46 3.42
CA ALA A 85 16.52 11.52 4.20
C ALA A 85 15.97 11.51 5.63
N PRO A 86 16.72 12.02 6.63
CA PRO A 86 16.22 12.14 8.02
C PRO A 86 14.86 12.84 8.13
N GLU A 87 14.57 13.77 7.21
CA GLU A 87 13.35 14.55 7.13
C GLU A 87 12.16 13.76 6.57
N GLN A 88 12.39 12.64 5.88
CA GLN A 88 11.34 11.83 5.26
C GLN A 88 10.34 11.33 6.31
N ALA A 89 10.84 10.77 7.42
CA ALA A 89 9.98 10.29 8.49
C ALA A 89 9.12 11.42 9.11
N LYS A 90 9.71 12.62 9.27
CA LYS A 90 8.97 13.81 9.73
C LYS A 90 7.90 14.23 8.74
N ALA A 91 8.22 14.28 7.46
CA ALA A 91 7.28 14.61 6.39
C ALA A 91 6.10 13.63 6.34
N LEU A 92 6.36 12.33 6.39
CA LEU A 92 5.32 11.30 6.37
C LEU A 92 4.44 11.34 7.63
N GLY A 93 5.06 11.57 8.80
CA GLY A 93 4.33 11.76 10.05
C GLY A 93 3.46 13.02 10.03
N LEU A 94 4.00 14.12 9.50
CA LEU A 94 3.29 15.39 9.34
C LEU A 94 2.06 15.24 8.44
N ILE A 95 2.17 14.53 7.30
CA ILE A 95 1.03 14.29 6.41
C ILE A 95 -0.11 13.58 7.13
N GLY A 96 0.21 12.64 8.04
CA GLY A 96 -0.78 11.95 8.86
C GLY A 96 -1.50 12.84 9.87
N GLN A 97 -1.03 14.07 10.11
CA GLN A 97 -1.66 15.04 11.03
C GLN A 97 -2.57 16.04 10.31
N PHE A 98 -2.67 16.02 8.98
CA PHE A 98 -3.51 17.00 8.28
C PHE A 98 -4.99 16.73 8.49
N GLY A 99 -5.71 17.76 8.91
CA GLY A 99 -7.17 17.75 9.07
C GLY A 99 -7.86 18.89 8.31
N PHE A 100 -7.08 19.72 7.59
CA PHE A 100 -7.60 20.87 6.86
C PHE A 100 -6.79 21.13 5.59
N VAL A 101 -7.47 21.60 4.54
CA VAL A 101 -6.86 21.89 3.25
C VAL A 101 -7.46 23.14 2.60
N LEU A 102 -6.61 23.96 1.99
CA LEU A 102 -6.99 25.05 1.11
C LEU A 102 -6.49 24.78 -0.31
N GLY A 103 -7.42 24.64 -1.25
CA GLY A 103 -7.11 24.65 -2.68
C GLY A 103 -6.79 26.08 -3.11
N THR A 104 -5.77 26.25 -3.96
CA THR A 104 -5.41 27.56 -4.51
C THR A 104 -5.34 27.54 -6.02
N ILE A 105 -5.88 28.58 -6.65
CA ILE A 105 -5.87 28.75 -8.11
C ILE A 105 -5.44 30.18 -8.42
N CYS A 106 -4.41 30.31 -9.24
CA CYS A 106 -3.83 31.58 -9.63
C CYS A 106 -4.17 31.88 -11.09
N ASP A 107 -4.73 33.06 -11.37
CA ASP A 107 -5.00 33.52 -12.73
C ASP A 107 -4.41 34.92 -12.96
N PRO A 108 -3.44 35.09 -13.86
CA PRO A 108 -2.69 34.02 -14.56
C PRO A 108 -1.85 33.19 -13.57
N ASP A 109 -1.21 32.13 -14.07
CA ASP A 109 -0.26 31.32 -13.29
C ASP A 109 0.78 32.20 -12.56
N MET A 110 1.24 31.73 -11.40
CA MET A 110 2.25 32.46 -10.63
C MET A 110 3.61 32.42 -11.32
N GLU A 111 4.35 33.51 -11.19
CA GLU A 111 5.75 33.63 -11.60
C GLU A 111 6.64 33.91 -10.37
N ALA A 112 7.95 33.82 -10.55
CA ALA A 112 8.90 34.19 -9.49
C ALA A 112 8.70 35.67 -9.09
N GLY A 113 8.58 35.94 -7.79
CA GLY A 113 8.32 37.27 -7.26
C GLY A 113 6.86 37.73 -7.32
N ASP A 114 5.91 36.82 -7.60
CA ASP A 114 4.49 37.15 -7.58
C ASP A 114 4.03 37.56 -6.17
N GLU A 115 3.34 38.70 -6.07
CA GLU A 115 2.82 39.25 -4.81
C GLU A 115 1.82 38.33 -4.11
N ARG A 116 1.15 37.43 -4.85
CA ARG A 116 0.27 36.40 -4.27
C ARG A 116 1.01 35.41 -3.38
N LEU A 117 2.33 35.22 -3.57
CA LEU A 117 3.16 34.39 -2.70
C LEU A 117 3.23 34.94 -1.28
N ALA A 118 3.25 36.27 -1.11
CA ALA A 118 3.23 36.89 0.22
C ALA A 118 1.90 36.62 0.95
N ILE A 119 0.80 36.60 0.21
CA ILE A 119 -0.54 36.29 0.74
C ILE A 119 -0.62 34.82 1.15
N LEU A 120 -0.19 33.89 0.28
CA LEU A 120 -0.11 32.47 0.61
C LEU A 120 0.80 32.21 1.82
N SER A 121 1.90 32.95 1.92
CA SER A 121 2.83 32.81 3.05
C SER A 121 2.19 33.26 4.36
N ALA A 122 1.51 34.42 4.36
CA ALA A 122 0.83 34.94 5.53
C ALA A 122 -0.32 34.02 5.99
N ILE A 123 -1.09 33.48 5.05
CA ILE A 123 -2.14 32.49 5.35
C ILE A 123 -1.53 31.22 5.93
N ALA A 124 -0.47 30.70 5.31
CA ALA A 124 0.19 29.50 5.81
C ALA A 124 0.78 29.71 7.22
N GLU A 125 1.36 30.87 7.51
CA GLU A 125 1.91 31.19 8.82
C GLU A 125 0.82 31.30 9.90
N ALA A 126 -0.33 31.90 9.57
CA ALA A 126 -1.46 32.00 10.49
C ALA A 126 -2.11 30.64 10.80
N LEU A 127 -2.11 29.72 9.84
CA LEU A 127 -2.68 28.38 9.98
C LEU A 127 -1.68 27.32 10.47
N ASP A 128 -0.41 27.70 10.66
CA ASP A 128 0.72 26.78 10.85
C ASP A 128 0.78 25.70 9.74
N ALA A 129 0.40 26.07 8.52
CA ALA A 129 0.24 25.17 7.38
C ALA A 129 1.56 24.95 6.61
N VAL A 130 1.59 23.88 5.82
CA VAL A 130 2.63 23.66 4.79
C VAL A 130 2.10 23.88 3.40
N TRP A 131 3.02 24.23 2.49
CA TRP A 131 2.74 24.23 1.07
C TRP A 131 3.04 22.86 0.52
N PHE A 132 2.06 22.29 -0.16
CA PHE A 132 2.22 21.08 -0.95
C PHE A 132 2.35 21.48 -2.41
N THR A 133 3.46 21.09 -3.02
CA THR A 133 3.69 21.19 -4.46
C THR A 133 4.11 19.82 -5.01
N PRO A 134 3.97 19.54 -6.32
CA PRO A 134 4.45 18.30 -6.91
C PRO A 134 5.89 17.94 -6.54
N SER A 135 6.81 18.92 -6.45
CA SER A 135 8.21 18.62 -6.11
C SER A 135 8.53 18.50 -4.62
N ALA A 136 7.73 19.10 -3.71
CA ALA A 136 8.13 19.24 -2.32
C ALA A 136 6.99 19.57 -1.34
N LEU A 137 7.22 19.25 -0.07
CA LEU A 137 6.62 19.94 1.07
C LEU A 137 7.49 21.13 1.43
N ARG A 138 6.86 22.28 1.65
CA ARG A 138 7.53 23.53 1.98
C ARG A 138 6.89 24.18 3.20
N ASP A 139 7.69 24.94 3.95
CA ASP A 139 7.18 25.70 5.08
C ASP A 139 6.31 26.89 4.64
N ALA A 140 5.77 27.62 5.61
CA ALA A 140 4.94 28.79 5.37
C ALA A 140 5.62 29.90 4.54
N ARG A 141 6.94 29.86 4.33
CA ARG A 141 7.71 30.82 3.51
C ARG A 141 8.17 30.23 2.18
N GLY A 142 7.69 29.03 1.83
CA GLY A 142 8.04 28.35 0.59
C GLY A 142 9.40 27.64 0.60
N ARG A 143 10.06 27.56 1.75
CA ARG A 143 11.35 26.86 1.90
C ARG A 143 11.14 25.35 2.01
N VAL A 144 11.97 24.56 1.33
CA VAL A 144 11.77 23.11 1.21
C VAL A 144 12.02 22.42 2.55
N LEU A 145 10.99 21.74 3.06
CA LEU A 145 11.07 20.85 4.21
C LEU A 145 11.54 19.45 3.78
N TYR A 146 11.01 18.96 2.66
CA TYR A 146 11.33 17.65 2.09
C TYR A 146 10.82 17.58 0.65
N GLY A 147 11.57 16.97 -0.28
CA GLY A 147 11.20 16.96 -1.70
C GLY A 147 11.94 15.93 -2.54
N ALA A 148 11.66 15.93 -3.84
CA ALA A 148 12.16 14.94 -4.79
C ALA A 148 13.69 14.96 -4.96
N ASN A 149 14.33 16.09 -4.65
CA ASN A 149 15.77 16.27 -4.72
C ASN A 149 16.35 16.43 -3.31
N VAL A 150 17.23 15.49 -2.93
CA VAL A 150 17.86 15.45 -1.59
C VAL A 150 18.68 16.71 -1.26
N ASN A 151 19.15 17.43 -2.29
CA ASN A 151 19.97 18.63 -2.12
C ASN A 151 19.14 19.93 -2.03
N GLU A 152 17.82 19.86 -2.16
CA GLU A 152 16.96 21.05 -2.12
C GLU A 152 16.43 21.38 -0.72
N PHE A 153 16.72 20.54 0.28
CA PHE A 153 16.38 20.81 1.68
C PHE A 153 16.98 22.14 2.17
N ASP A 154 16.15 22.98 2.79
CA ASP A 154 16.58 24.21 3.42
C ASP A 154 16.69 24.00 4.94
N PRO A 155 17.90 24.01 5.53
CA PRO A 155 18.09 23.80 6.97
C PRO A 155 17.46 24.90 7.84
N GLY A 156 17.13 26.05 7.25
CA GLY A 156 16.39 27.12 7.92
C GLY A 156 14.86 26.94 7.87
N ALA A 157 14.34 25.98 7.10
CA ALA A 157 12.91 25.74 6.97
C ALA A 157 12.27 25.40 8.33
N ARG A 158 11.09 25.96 8.58
CA ARG A 158 10.37 25.80 9.84
C ARG A 158 9.26 24.77 9.67
N TRP A 159 9.35 23.68 10.41
CA TRP A 159 8.29 22.69 10.52
C TRP A 159 7.09 23.25 11.29
N PRO A 160 5.85 22.89 10.94
CA PRO A 160 4.67 23.18 11.76
C PRO A 160 4.85 22.71 13.22
N ALA A 161 4.25 23.41 14.17
CA ALA A 161 4.33 23.10 15.60
C ALA A 161 3.74 21.72 15.94
N TYR A 162 2.75 21.27 15.16
CA TYR A 162 2.15 19.94 15.29
C TYR A 162 2.88 18.85 14.49
N THR A 163 4.00 19.19 13.83
CA THR A 163 4.87 18.18 13.25
C THR A 163 5.23 17.22 14.36
N PRO A 164 4.93 15.92 14.22
CA PRO A 164 5.40 14.95 15.20
C PRO A 164 6.89 15.19 15.34
N GLY A 165 7.35 15.48 16.57
CA GLY A 165 8.78 15.47 16.84
C GLY A 165 9.33 14.22 16.19
N THR A 166 10.50 14.31 15.53
CA THR A 166 11.08 13.16 14.83
C THR A 166 10.77 11.97 15.71
N PRO A 167 10.06 10.94 15.23
CA PRO A 167 10.31 9.65 15.79
C PRO A 167 11.81 9.49 15.48
N VAL A 168 12.67 9.98 16.38
CA VAL A 168 13.70 9.16 16.93
C VAL A 168 12.83 7.98 17.32
N PRO A 169 12.80 6.88 16.55
CA PRO A 169 12.28 5.67 17.14
C PRO A 169 12.98 5.68 18.48
N ALA A 170 12.21 5.71 19.58
CA ALA A 170 12.83 5.37 20.84
C ALA A 170 13.59 4.12 20.45
N ALA A 171 14.92 4.17 20.53
CA ALA A 171 15.73 2.98 20.44
C ALA A 171 15.39 2.24 21.73
N GLY A 172 14.14 1.77 21.85
CA GLY A 172 13.90 0.44 22.30
C GLY A 172 14.93 -0.39 21.56
N PRO A 173 15.65 -1.24 22.29
CA PRO A 173 16.79 -1.96 21.75
C PRO A 173 16.41 -2.46 20.36
N VAL A 174 17.17 -2.06 19.33
CA VAL A 174 17.01 -2.60 17.98
C VAL A 174 16.90 -4.10 18.19
N ASP A 175 15.79 -4.72 17.74
CA ASP A 175 15.68 -6.17 17.86
C ASP A 175 16.77 -6.74 16.96
N GLU A 176 17.91 -7.06 17.57
CA GLU A 176 19.10 -7.60 16.93
C GLU A 176 18.75 -8.83 16.09
N ARG A 177 17.72 -9.58 16.50
CA ARG A 177 17.22 -10.73 15.73
C ARG A 177 16.53 -10.30 14.44
N ALA A 178 15.70 -9.25 14.50
CA ALA A 178 14.99 -8.72 13.34
C ALA A 178 15.97 -8.06 12.36
N LEU A 179 16.97 -7.34 12.88
CA LEU A 179 18.05 -6.78 12.07
C LEU A 179 18.90 -7.88 11.42
N ALA A 180 19.28 -8.92 12.17
CA ALA A 180 20.01 -10.05 11.63
C ALA A 180 19.22 -10.80 10.55
N LEU A 181 17.90 -10.99 10.74
CA LEU A 181 17.02 -11.56 9.72
C LEU A 181 17.01 -10.69 8.46
N LYS A 182 16.87 -9.36 8.61
CA LYS A 182 16.92 -8.43 7.46
C LYS A 182 18.24 -8.53 6.70
N GLN A 183 19.37 -8.49 7.40
CA GLN A 183 20.70 -8.59 6.78
C GLN A 183 20.87 -9.91 6.03
N ARG A 184 20.45 -11.03 6.63
CA ARG A 184 20.50 -12.34 5.99
C ARG A 184 19.65 -12.37 4.71
N VAL A 185 18.38 -11.97 4.79
CA VAL A 185 17.46 -11.94 3.65
C VAL A 185 17.97 -11.02 2.54
N PHE A 186 18.53 -9.86 2.87
CA PHE A 186 19.10 -8.94 1.90
C PHE A 186 20.32 -9.57 1.20
N GLY A 187 21.18 -10.28 1.93
CA GLY A 187 22.30 -11.02 1.36
C GLY A 187 21.85 -12.13 0.40
N GLU A 188 20.84 -12.91 0.79
CA GLU A 188 20.24 -13.95 -0.06
C GLU A 188 19.64 -13.35 -1.34
N LEU A 189 18.83 -12.29 -1.21
CA LEU A 189 18.22 -11.60 -2.35
C LEU A 189 19.25 -10.99 -3.29
N ALA A 190 20.30 -10.38 -2.75
CA ALA A 190 21.40 -9.84 -3.54
C ALA A 190 22.12 -10.94 -4.33
N SER A 191 22.32 -12.13 -3.73
CA SER A 191 22.93 -13.28 -4.41
C SER A 191 22.08 -13.81 -5.57
N LEU A 192 20.77 -13.62 -5.49
CA LEU A 192 19.81 -13.97 -6.55
C LEU A 192 19.68 -12.86 -7.60
N GLY A 193 20.20 -11.65 -7.35
CA GLY A 193 20.14 -10.50 -8.25
C GLY A 193 19.02 -9.50 -7.95
N PHE A 194 18.26 -9.68 -6.86
CA PHE A 194 17.27 -8.72 -6.40
C PHE A 194 17.93 -7.58 -5.61
N LYS A 195 17.35 -6.37 -5.70
CA LYS A 195 17.83 -5.16 -5.02
C LYS A 195 16.66 -4.47 -4.31
N PRO A 196 16.19 -4.99 -3.16
CA PRO A 196 15.17 -4.32 -2.36
C PRO A 196 15.66 -2.98 -1.81
N ALA A 197 14.73 -2.08 -1.48
CA ALA A 197 15.07 -0.80 -0.87
C ALA A 197 15.66 -0.98 0.55
N ASN A 198 16.77 -0.30 0.85
CA ASN A 198 17.38 -0.35 2.19
C ASN A 198 16.46 0.17 3.31
N ALA A 199 15.53 1.06 2.97
CA ALA A 199 14.59 1.69 3.90
C ALA A 199 13.42 0.78 4.33
N LEU A 200 13.32 -0.45 3.80
CA LEU A 200 12.26 -1.38 4.21
C LEU A 200 12.28 -1.62 5.73
N PRO A 201 11.11 -1.72 6.38
CA PRO A 201 11.02 -1.91 7.82
C PRO A 201 11.67 -3.23 8.26
N LEU A 202 12.00 -3.33 9.55
CA LEU A 202 12.38 -4.61 10.16
C LEU A 202 11.15 -5.53 10.21
N PRO A 203 11.34 -6.85 10.09
CA PRO A 203 10.25 -7.80 10.26
C PRO A 203 9.72 -7.79 11.70
N ASP A 204 8.41 -7.91 11.85
CA ASP A 204 7.79 -8.19 13.14
C ASP A 204 7.96 -9.69 13.47
N LEU A 205 8.77 -9.97 14.50
CA LEU A 205 9.08 -11.33 14.94
C LEU A 205 8.07 -11.90 15.93
N ASP A 206 7.15 -11.08 16.43
CA ASP A 206 6.14 -11.47 17.42
C ASP A 206 4.82 -11.92 16.76
N LEU A 207 4.75 -11.85 15.43
CA LEU A 207 3.66 -12.43 14.64
C LEU A 207 3.51 -13.92 14.94
N ARG A 208 2.25 -14.38 14.86
CA ARG A 208 1.90 -15.79 15.04
C ARG A 208 1.45 -16.36 13.71
N VAL A 209 1.49 -17.67 13.55
CA VAL A 209 0.82 -18.33 12.42
C VAL A 209 -0.64 -18.54 12.81
N ARG A 210 -1.57 -18.35 11.87
CA ARG A 210 -2.99 -18.72 12.07
C ARG A 210 -3.10 -20.20 12.45
N ASP A 211 -4.18 -20.56 13.13
CA ASP A 211 -4.39 -21.96 13.50
C ASP A 211 -4.50 -22.89 12.28
N ALA A 212 -4.25 -24.18 12.52
CA ALA A 212 -4.25 -25.19 11.46
C ALA A 212 -5.58 -25.27 10.71
N GLN A 213 -6.70 -25.08 11.42
CA GLN A 213 -8.02 -25.14 10.82
C GLN A 213 -8.21 -24.01 9.81
N ALA A 214 -7.84 -22.77 10.15
CA ALA A 214 -7.93 -21.63 9.25
C ALA A 214 -7.09 -21.83 7.98
N ILE A 215 -5.83 -22.25 8.13
CA ILE A 215 -4.91 -22.49 7.01
C ILE A 215 -5.45 -23.60 6.11
N VAL A 216 -5.85 -24.75 6.68
CA VAL A 216 -6.36 -25.90 5.92
C VAL A 216 -7.68 -25.58 5.22
N MET A 217 -8.60 -24.90 5.88
CA MET A 217 -9.87 -24.50 5.27
C MET A 217 -9.65 -23.60 4.06
N ARG A 218 -8.76 -22.62 4.16
CA ARG A 218 -8.42 -21.75 3.03
C ARG A 218 -7.72 -22.51 1.90
N LEU A 219 -6.77 -23.37 2.26
CA LEU A 219 -6.05 -24.23 1.31
C LEU A 219 -7.01 -25.14 0.52
N MET A 220 -7.92 -25.83 1.20
CA MET A 220 -8.92 -26.70 0.56
C MET A 220 -9.95 -25.90 -0.25
N ALA A 221 -10.33 -24.70 0.21
CA ALA A 221 -11.21 -23.81 -0.56
C ALA A 221 -10.55 -23.41 -1.90
N LEU A 222 -9.28 -23.03 -1.88
CA LEU A 222 -8.51 -22.72 -3.10
C LEU A 222 -8.37 -23.94 -4.02
N GLN A 223 -8.16 -25.15 -3.47
CA GLN A 223 -8.13 -26.39 -4.23
C GLN A 223 -9.46 -26.62 -4.96
N ALA A 224 -10.59 -26.42 -4.26
CA ALA A 224 -11.92 -26.57 -4.83
C ALA A 224 -12.19 -25.53 -5.94
N VAL A 225 -11.82 -24.27 -5.73
CA VAL A 225 -11.94 -23.20 -6.73
C VAL A 225 -11.12 -23.52 -7.98
N PHE A 226 -9.85 -23.91 -7.80
CA PHE A 226 -8.97 -24.31 -8.89
C PHE A 226 -9.54 -25.49 -9.66
N ALA A 227 -9.90 -26.57 -8.96
CA ALA A 227 -10.48 -27.75 -9.59
C ALA A 227 -11.81 -27.43 -10.28
N TRP A 228 -12.61 -26.47 -9.79
CA TRP A 228 -13.86 -26.09 -10.43
C TRP A 228 -13.68 -25.50 -11.83
N ALA A 229 -12.71 -24.60 -11.99
CA ALA A 229 -12.47 -23.92 -13.26
C ALA A 229 -11.44 -24.60 -14.17
N ALA A 230 -10.52 -25.39 -13.63
CA ALA A 230 -9.41 -25.98 -14.41
C ALA A 230 -9.62 -27.47 -14.74
N ALA A 231 -10.20 -28.26 -13.84
CA ALA A 231 -10.28 -29.70 -14.04
C ALA A 231 -11.38 -30.07 -15.06
N PRO A 232 -11.12 -30.97 -16.02
CA PRO A 232 -12.18 -31.50 -16.87
C PRO A 232 -13.23 -32.27 -16.06
N GLU A 233 -14.52 -32.18 -16.44
CA GLU A 233 -15.61 -32.89 -15.73
C GLU A 233 -15.45 -34.42 -15.71
N HIS A 234 -14.80 -34.99 -16.72
CA HIS A 234 -14.53 -36.44 -16.76
C HIS A 234 -13.42 -36.86 -15.79
N ALA A 235 -12.55 -35.94 -15.36
CA ALA A 235 -11.51 -36.20 -14.38
C ALA A 235 -12.05 -36.07 -12.95
N VAL A 236 -12.92 -35.08 -12.71
CA VAL A 236 -13.64 -34.91 -11.45
C VAL A 236 -15.04 -34.35 -11.71
N GLY A 237 -16.06 -35.13 -11.33
CA GLY A 237 -17.45 -34.76 -11.58
C GLY A 237 -17.91 -33.57 -10.71
N SER A 238 -18.83 -32.76 -11.24
CA SER A 238 -19.43 -31.62 -10.53
C SER A 238 -19.98 -31.97 -9.16
N GLU A 239 -20.70 -33.10 -9.06
CA GLU A 239 -21.29 -33.57 -7.80
C GLU A 239 -20.24 -33.96 -6.75
N VAL A 240 -19.09 -34.49 -7.18
CA VAL A 240 -17.97 -34.83 -6.28
C VAL A 240 -17.43 -33.55 -5.64
N LEU A 241 -17.17 -32.51 -6.44
CA LEU A 241 -16.65 -31.24 -5.92
C LEU A 241 -17.68 -30.48 -5.08
N ARG A 242 -18.97 -30.49 -5.48
CA ARG A 242 -20.05 -29.91 -4.64
C ARG A 242 -20.15 -30.64 -3.30
N GLY A 243 -20.06 -31.97 -3.32
CA GLY A 243 -20.03 -32.80 -2.12
C GLY A 243 -18.83 -32.48 -1.23
N TYR A 244 -17.63 -32.35 -1.80
CA TYR A 244 -16.41 -31.96 -1.10
C TYR A 244 -16.53 -30.58 -0.44
N ILE A 245 -17.04 -29.59 -1.17
CA ILE A 245 -17.27 -28.22 -0.67
C ILE A 245 -18.28 -28.23 0.48
N ALA A 246 -19.41 -28.93 0.31
CA ALA A 246 -20.49 -28.96 1.31
C ALA A 246 -20.07 -29.69 2.59
N ARG A 247 -19.45 -30.87 2.46
CA ARG A 247 -18.99 -31.71 3.58
C ARG A 247 -18.03 -30.95 4.50
N ASN A 248 -17.13 -30.17 3.90
CA ASN A 248 -16.09 -29.45 4.60
C ASN A 248 -16.46 -28.00 4.91
N GLY A 249 -17.64 -27.52 4.52
CA GLY A 249 -18.05 -26.13 4.75
C GLY A 249 -17.17 -25.08 4.06
N LEU A 250 -16.53 -25.42 2.92
CA LEU A 250 -15.46 -24.61 2.32
C LEU A 250 -15.93 -23.23 1.83
N ARG A 251 -17.22 -23.05 1.57
CA ARG A 251 -17.78 -21.76 1.14
C ARG A 251 -17.51 -20.65 2.16
N ALA A 252 -17.44 -20.96 3.45
CA ALA A 252 -17.16 -19.98 4.49
C ALA A 252 -15.72 -19.45 4.46
N ALA A 253 -14.82 -20.15 3.76
CA ALA A 253 -13.42 -19.77 3.59
C ALA A 253 -13.11 -19.24 2.17
N MET A 254 -14.14 -19.05 1.33
CA MET A 254 -14.02 -18.50 -0.02
C MET A 254 -14.32 -17.01 -0.01
N THR A 255 -13.66 -16.28 -0.92
CA THR A 255 -13.97 -14.86 -1.13
C THR A 255 -15.21 -14.68 -1.99
N GLU A 256 -15.75 -13.46 -2.05
CA GLU A 256 -16.93 -13.17 -2.89
C GLU A 256 -16.69 -13.53 -4.36
N SER A 257 -15.51 -13.22 -4.89
CA SER A 257 -15.14 -13.57 -6.26
C SER A 257 -15.07 -15.08 -6.51
N GLU A 258 -14.64 -15.84 -5.50
CA GLU A 258 -14.49 -17.29 -5.57
C GLU A 258 -15.85 -17.98 -5.46
N LEU A 259 -16.73 -17.48 -4.59
CA LEU A 259 -18.13 -17.88 -4.51
C LEU A 259 -18.85 -17.64 -5.85
N ALA A 260 -18.67 -16.46 -6.43
CA ALA A 260 -19.23 -16.14 -7.74
C ALA A 260 -18.73 -17.12 -8.82
N LEU A 261 -17.45 -17.51 -8.79
CA LEU A 261 -16.88 -18.49 -9.72
C LEU A 261 -17.49 -19.89 -9.53
N ILE A 262 -17.57 -20.41 -8.30
CA ILE A 262 -18.05 -21.79 -8.06
C ILE A 262 -19.57 -21.95 -8.23
N ASP A 263 -20.31 -20.83 -8.24
CA ASP A 263 -21.75 -20.81 -8.51
C ASP A 263 -22.07 -20.86 -10.03
N LEU A 264 -21.08 -20.63 -10.90
CA LEU A 264 -21.24 -20.80 -12.34
C LEU A 264 -21.27 -22.29 -12.73
N PRO A 265 -21.98 -22.63 -13.83
CA PRO A 265 -21.75 -23.89 -14.53
C PRO A 265 -20.26 -24.07 -14.85
N ARG A 266 -19.72 -25.29 -14.71
CA ARG A 266 -18.28 -25.52 -14.88
C ARG A 266 -17.75 -25.12 -16.25
N THR A 267 -18.49 -25.40 -17.31
CA THR A 267 -18.13 -25.00 -18.68
C THR A 267 -18.00 -23.48 -18.82
N GLU A 268 -18.86 -22.73 -18.12
CA GLU A 268 -18.80 -21.28 -18.06
C GLU A 268 -17.66 -20.78 -17.16
N ALA A 269 -17.46 -21.40 -16.00
CA ALA A 269 -16.33 -21.11 -15.12
C ALA A 269 -14.99 -21.32 -15.83
N GLN A 270 -14.83 -22.43 -16.55
CA GLN A 270 -13.63 -22.75 -17.33
C GLN A 270 -13.41 -21.75 -18.47
N SER A 271 -14.47 -21.39 -19.21
CA SER A 271 -14.40 -20.40 -20.29
C SER A 271 -13.98 -19.02 -19.77
N ARG A 272 -14.54 -18.58 -18.64
CA ARG A 272 -14.31 -17.24 -18.07
C ARG A 272 -13.02 -17.13 -17.26
N HIS A 273 -12.63 -18.19 -16.54
CA HIS A 273 -11.57 -18.14 -15.53
C HIS A 273 -10.42 -19.12 -15.79
N GLY A 274 -10.53 -20.03 -16.76
CA GLY A 274 -9.51 -21.07 -17.00
C GLY A 274 -8.11 -20.50 -17.28
N ALA A 275 -8.02 -19.33 -17.90
CA ALA A 275 -6.74 -18.68 -18.19
C ALA A 275 -6.09 -18.01 -16.96
N THR A 276 -6.84 -17.75 -15.89
CA THR A 276 -6.37 -16.99 -14.72
C THR A 276 -6.38 -17.81 -13.42
N VAL A 277 -7.21 -18.85 -13.34
CA VAL A 277 -7.31 -19.67 -12.12
C VAL A 277 -6.00 -20.37 -11.76
N GLY A 278 -5.11 -20.58 -12.73
CA GLY A 278 -3.77 -21.13 -12.51
C GLY A 278 -2.94 -20.34 -11.49
N TRP A 279 -3.16 -19.04 -11.34
CA TRP A 279 -2.48 -18.22 -10.32
C TRP A 279 -2.79 -18.67 -8.89
N LYS A 280 -3.95 -19.30 -8.65
CA LYS A 280 -4.29 -19.85 -7.33
C LYS A 280 -3.37 -21.00 -6.90
N LEU A 281 -2.66 -21.65 -7.84
CA LEU A 281 -1.63 -22.66 -7.51
C LEU A 281 -0.46 -22.05 -6.75
N GLU A 282 -0.13 -20.78 -6.99
CA GLU A 282 0.93 -20.08 -6.27
C GLU A 282 0.54 -19.83 -4.81
N ASN A 283 -0.72 -19.41 -4.57
CA ASN A 283 -1.25 -19.30 -3.22
C ASN A 283 -1.32 -20.66 -2.52
N LEU A 284 -1.80 -21.69 -3.24
CA LEU A 284 -1.90 -23.07 -2.73
C LEU A 284 -0.53 -23.60 -2.29
N TRP A 285 0.51 -23.41 -3.10
CA TRP A 285 1.85 -23.88 -2.77
C TRP A 285 2.37 -23.24 -1.47
N ALA A 286 2.21 -21.93 -1.34
CA ALA A 286 2.63 -21.20 -0.14
C ALA A 286 1.85 -21.64 1.12
N LEU A 287 0.53 -21.74 1.06
CA LEU A 287 -0.28 -22.23 2.19
C LEU A 287 0.01 -23.70 2.53
N ALA A 288 0.22 -24.54 1.52
CA ALA A 288 0.54 -25.95 1.72
C ALA A 288 1.89 -26.09 2.43
N TRP A 289 2.88 -25.27 2.06
CA TRP A 289 4.17 -25.25 2.74
C TRP A 289 4.02 -24.87 4.23
N VAL A 290 3.17 -23.88 4.54
CA VAL A 290 2.83 -23.54 5.93
C VAL A 290 2.17 -24.72 6.66
N ALA A 291 1.30 -25.48 5.97
CA ALA A 291 0.63 -26.67 6.49
C ALA A 291 1.53 -27.92 6.59
N GLY A 292 2.79 -27.84 6.16
CA GLY A 292 3.77 -28.93 6.29
C GLY A 292 4.20 -29.59 4.97
N PHE A 293 3.76 -29.09 3.81
CA PHE A 293 4.24 -29.59 2.52
C PHE A 293 5.76 -29.38 2.39
N PRO A 294 6.54 -30.39 1.95
CA PRO A 294 8.00 -30.32 1.98
C PRO A 294 8.60 -29.41 0.93
N ARG A 295 7.88 -29.11 -0.17
CA ARG A 295 8.41 -28.25 -1.25
C ARG A 295 8.35 -26.78 -0.84
N VAL A 296 9.50 -26.15 -0.78
CA VAL A 296 9.67 -24.76 -0.32
C VAL A 296 9.34 -23.78 -1.44
N PRO A 297 8.42 -22.80 -1.26
CA PRO A 297 8.18 -21.74 -2.22
C PRO A 297 9.46 -20.97 -2.54
N THR A 298 9.76 -20.76 -3.82
CA THR A 298 11.00 -20.10 -4.24
C THR A 298 10.75 -18.76 -4.95
N LEU A 299 11.82 -18.03 -5.24
CA LEU A 299 11.79 -16.77 -6.00
C LEU A 299 12.25 -16.97 -7.45
N ASP A 300 12.20 -18.20 -7.94
CA ASP A 300 12.53 -18.53 -9.30
C ASP A 300 11.68 -17.75 -10.31
N ALA A 301 12.25 -17.57 -11.49
CA ALA A 301 11.65 -16.87 -12.61
C ALA A 301 10.59 -17.74 -13.32
N GLY A 302 9.62 -18.28 -12.56
CA GLY A 302 8.66 -19.24 -13.08
C GLY A 302 7.42 -19.42 -12.22
N GLN A 303 6.38 -19.97 -12.84
CA GLN A 303 5.19 -20.46 -12.14
C GLN A 303 5.54 -21.75 -11.35
N VAL A 304 4.63 -22.22 -10.50
CA VAL A 304 4.81 -23.48 -9.76
C VAL A 304 5.24 -24.60 -10.72
N PRO A 305 6.35 -25.32 -10.45
CA PRO A 305 6.79 -26.43 -11.28
C PRO A 305 5.76 -27.58 -11.32
N ASP A 306 5.66 -28.28 -12.46
CA ASP A 306 4.71 -29.38 -12.65
C ASP A 306 4.89 -30.50 -11.61
N GLU A 307 6.13 -30.84 -11.24
CA GLU A 307 6.38 -31.82 -10.19
C GLU A 307 5.84 -31.39 -8.82
N VAL A 308 5.91 -30.09 -8.51
CA VAL A 308 5.37 -29.53 -7.27
C VAL A 308 3.85 -29.52 -7.31
N ILE A 309 3.25 -29.19 -8.45
CA ILE A 309 1.79 -29.25 -8.65
C ILE A 309 1.28 -30.68 -8.44
N ASN A 310 1.94 -31.68 -9.03
CA ASN A 310 1.52 -33.07 -8.92
C ASN A 310 1.60 -33.56 -7.46
N GLU A 311 2.72 -33.37 -6.78
CA GLU A 311 2.87 -33.76 -5.37
C GLU A 311 1.86 -33.02 -4.48
N LEU A 312 1.63 -31.74 -4.74
CA LEU A 312 0.69 -30.93 -3.99
C LEU A 312 -0.74 -31.46 -4.14
N LEU A 313 -1.21 -31.67 -5.38
CA LEU A 313 -2.60 -32.00 -5.65
C LEU A 313 -2.95 -33.47 -5.38
N PHE A 314 -2.00 -34.39 -5.53
CA PHE A 314 -2.26 -35.83 -5.48
C PHE A 314 -1.66 -36.54 -4.26
N ASP A 315 -0.58 -36.01 -3.67
CA ASP A 315 0.10 -36.66 -2.54
C ASP A 315 -0.09 -35.91 -1.21
N PHE A 316 -0.20 -34.58 -1.24
CA PHE A 316 -0.32 -33.76 -0.03
C PHE A 316 -1.76 -33.37 0.33
N LEU A 317 -2.50 -32.82 -0.63
CA LEU A 317 -3.88 -32.41 -0.39
C LEU A 317 -4.79 -33.63 -0.19
N PRO A 318 -5.82 -33.52 0.66
CA PRO A 318 -6.74 -34.62 0.89
C PRO A 318 -7.50 -34.96 -0.40
N PRO A 319 -7.90 -36.25 -0.57
CA PRO A 319 -8.78 -36.65 -1.66
C PRO A 319 -10.15 -35.98 -1.54
N TRP A 320 -10.97 -36.05 -2.59
CA TRP A 320 -12.28 -35.38 -2.64
C TRP A 320 -13.30 -35.90 -1.61
N GLU A 321 -13.08 -37.09 -1.06
CA GLU A 321 -13.84 -37.67 0.05
C GLU A 321 -13.29 -37.26 1.43
N GLY A 322 -12.13 -36.60 1.46
CA GLY A 322 -11.39 -36.22 2.67
C GLY A 322 -12.07 -35.13 3.50
N SER A 323 -11.64 -35.06 4.76
CA SER A 323 -12.17 -34.18 5.80
C SER A 323 -11.16 -33.08 6.15
N ALA A 324 -11.62 -31.82 6.17
CA ALA A 324 -10.81 -30.67 6.57
C ALA A 324 -10.38 -30.77 8.03
N ALA A 325 -11.26 -31.29 8.90
CA ALA A 325 -10.95 -31.51 10.31
C ALA A 325 -9.84 -32.56 10.49
N ASP A 326 -9.92 -33.67 9.75
CA ASP A 326 -8.89 -34.71 9.81
C ASP A 326 -7.57 -34.21 9.23
N PHE A 327 -7.63 -33.45 8.13
CA PHE A 327 -6.42 -32.87 7.54
C PHE A 327 -5.77 -31.83 8.48
N ALA A 328 -6.55 -30.94 9.09
CA ALA A 328 -6.05 -29.98 10.07
C ALA A 328 -5.46 -30.64 11.32
N ALA A 329 -6.06 -31.74 11.80
CA ALA A 329 -5.56 -32.48 12.95
C ALA A 329 -4.21 -33.17 12.69
N ASN A 330 -3.93 -33.51 11.42
CA ASN A 330 -2.69 -34.17 11.01
C ASN A 330 -1.70 -33.22 10.32
N ALA A 331 -2.05 -31.94 10.13
CA ALA A 331 -1.20 -30.96 9.50
C ALA A 331 0.06 -30.69 10.34
N SER A 332 1.22 -30.75 9.71
CA SER A 332 2.51 -30.45 10.35
C SER A 332 2.81 -28.97 10.21
N MET A 333 2.04 -28.14 10.93
CA MET A 333 2.11 -26.68 10.84
C MET A 333 3.52 -26.17 11.12
N ARG A 334 4.05 -25.34 10.21
CA ARG A 334 5.33 -24.67 10.42
C ARG A 334 5.22 -23.59 11.49
N PRO A 335 6.22 -23.45 12.37
CA PRO A 335 6.22 -22.43 13.39
C PRO A 335 6.45 -21.03 12.80
N ALA A 336 6.05 -19.98 13.52
CA ALA A 336 6.27 -18.58 13.13
C ALA A 336 7.75 -18.27 12.83
N SER A 337 8.68 -18.92 13.54
CA SER A 337 10.12 -18.80 13.31
C SER A 337 10.59 -19.25 11.91
N GLU A 338 9.77 -20.02 11.18
CA GLU A 338 10.00 -20.40 9.78
C GLU A 338 9.18 -19.55 8.82
N VAL A 339 7.91 -19.28 9.14
CA VAL A 339 7.00 -18.56 8.25
C VAL A 339 7.37 -17.08 8.13
N ILE A 340 7.74 -16.41 9.23
CA ILE A 340 8.12 -14.98 9.20
C ILE A 340 9.34 -14.72 8.31
N PRO A 341 10.46 -15.48 8.40
CA PRO A 341 11.56 -15.31 7.45
C PRO A 341 11.18 -15.53 5.99
N MET A 342 10.28 -16.48 5.71
CA MET A 342 9.82 -16.75 4.35
C MET A 342 8.97 -15.60 3.83
N GLU A 343 7.98 -15.15 4.60
CA GLU A 343 7.16 -13.98 4.25
C GLU A 343 8.04 -12.75 4.01
N TYR A 344 8.97 -12.45 4.93
CA TYR A 344 9.81 -11.27 4.83
C TYR A 344 10.73 -11.30 3.61
N ARG A 345 11.19 -12.50 3.21
CA ARG A 345 11.93 -12.71 1.97
C ARG A 345 11.08 -12.36 0.75
N PHE A 346 9.84 -12.82 0.70
CA PHE A 346 8.90 -12.50 -0.38
C PHE A 346 8.47 -11.03 -0.36
N TYR A 347 8.30 -10.41 0.82
CA TYR A 347 8.06 -8.97 1.00
C TYR A 347 9.17 -8.13 0.34
N CYS A 348 10.42 -8.41 0.70
CA CYS A 348 11.57 -7.69 0.16
C CYS A 348 11.73 -7.94 -1.35
N ALA A 349 11.54 -9.17 -1.81
CA ALA A 349 11.55 -9.47 -3.25
C ALA A 349 10.43 -8.73 -4.00
N HIS A 350 9.22 -8.67 -3.44
CA HIS A 350 8.09 -7.97 -4.03
C HIS A 350 8.35 -6.46 -4.14
N ASN A 351 8.97 -5.83 -3.14
CA ASN A 351 9.42 -4.42 -3.25
C ASN A 351 10.38 -4.22 -4.45
N ALA A 352 11.35 -5.12 -4.62
CA ALA A 352 12.27 -5.06 -5.74
C ALA A 352 11.55 -5.26 -7.10
N VAL A 353 10.59 -6.19 -7.16
CA VAL A 353 9.73 -6.41 -8.34
C VAL A 353 8.91 -5.16 -8.67
N ARG A 354 8.27 -4.53 -7.69
CA ARG A 354 7.48 -3.31 -7.87
C ARG A 354 8.34 -2.15 -8.39
N SER A 355 9.56 -2.00 -7.87
CA SER A 355 10.51 -1.03 -8.41
C SER A 355 10.84 -1.33 -9.88
N ALA A 356 11.03 -2.60 -10.26
CA ALA A 356 11.30 -2.98 -11.65
C ALA A 356 10.11 -2.75 -12.60
N GLN A 357 8.88 -2.97 -12.13
CA GLN A 357 7.67 -2.62 -12.88
C GLN A 357 7.55 -1.11 -13.15
N MET A 358 8.21 -0.27 -12.34
CA MET A 358 8.32 1.19 -12.53
C MET A 358 9.58 1.61 -13.30
N GLY A 359 10.33 0.66 -13.88
CA GLY A 359 11.54 0.92 -14.66
C GLY A 359 12.86 0.80 -13.90
N GLY A 360 12.84 0.35 -12.64
CA GLY A 360 14.04 0.09 -11.86
C GLY A 360 14.83 -1.15 -12.33
N ALA A 361 16.15 -1.11 -12.20
CA ALA A 361 17.03 -2.27 -12.45
C ALA A 361 17.26 -3.08 -11.16
N THR A 362 16.17 -3.54 -10.56
CA THR A 362 16.11 -4.10 -9.20
C THR A 362 15.79 -5.60 -9.12
N VAL A 363 15.53 -6.25 -10.25
CA VAL A 363 15.33 -7.70 -10.35
C VAL A 363 16.48 -8.36 -11.14
N PRO A 364 16.65 -9.69 -11.05
CA PRO A 364 17.70 -10.40 -11.76
C PRO A 364 17.56 -10.29 -13.28
N SER A 365 18.66 -10.48 -14.02
CA SER A 365 18.60 -10.52 -15.48
C SER A 365 17.72 -11.68 -15.96
N GLY A 366 16.86 -11.43 -16.95
CA GLY A 366 15.91 -12.41 -17.47
C GLY A 366 14.66 -12.60 -16.61
N PHE A 367 14.54 -11.90 -15.48
CA PHE A 367 13.31 -11.89 -14.68
C PHE A 367 12.28 -10.95 -15.31
N ASP A 368 11.11 -11.48 -15.71
CA ASP A 368 9.96 -10.69 -16.16
C ASP A 368 9.21 -10.09 -14.94
N PRO A 369 9.20 -8.75 -14.77
CA PRO A 369 8.57 -8.12 -13.61
C PRO A 369 7.05 -8.31 -13.53
N ILE A 370 6.37 -8.64 -14.64
CA ILE A 370 4.94 -8.87 -14.68
C ILE A 370 4.64 -10.35 -14.44
N ALA A 371 5.17 -11.23 -15.28
CA ALA A 371 4.85 -12.66 -15.21
C ALA A 371 5.43 -13.32 -13.96
N HIS A 372 6.73 -13.17 -13.70
CA HIS A 372 7.35 -13.76 -12.51
C HIS A 372 7.03 -12.93 -11.26
N GLY A 373 6.84 -11.62 -11.43
CA GLY A 373 6.37 -10.76 -10.35
C GLY A 373 4.98 -11.15 -9.83
N GLY A 374 4.08 -11.62 -10.70
CA GLY A 374 2.80 -12.20 -10.31
C GLY A 374 2.95 -13.41 -9.40
N ALA A 375 3.86 -14.34 -9.71
CA ALA A 375 4.11 -15.50 -8.84
C ALA A 375 4.65 -15.08 -7.46
N VAL A 376 5.58 -14.12 -7.42
CA VAL A 376 6.07 -13.54 -6.15
C VAL A 376 4.93 -12.91 -5.35
N HIS A 377 4.03 -12.18 -6.01
CA HIS A 377 2.87 -11.55 -5.38
C HIS A 377 1.93 -12.57 -4.75
N GLU A 378 1.52 -13.59 -5.49
CA GLU A 378 0.57 -14.61 -5.03
C GLU A 378 1.13 -15.47 -3.90
N ARG A 379 2.41 -15.88 -4.00
CA ARG A 379 3.11 -16.61 -2.92
C ARG A 379 3.20 -15.75 -1.66
N ARG A 380 3.54 -14.46 -1.80
CA ARG A 380 3.56 -13.52 -0.67
C ARG A 380 2.18 -13.39 -0.04
N HIS A 381 1.13 -13.20 -0.84
CA HIS A 381 -0.23 -13.01 -0.34
C HIS A 381 -0.64 -14.11 0.63
N ALA A 382 -0.42 -15.37 0.24
CA ALA A 382 -0.67 -16.52 1.09
C ALA A 382 0.17 -16.52 2.37
N LEU A 383 1.47 -16.17 2.30
CA LEU A 383 2.35 -16.11 3.47
C LEU A 383 1.97 -14.99 4.44
N THR A 384 1.69 -13.79 3.93
CA THR A 384 1.25 -12.64 4.73
C THR A 384 -0.09 -12.96 5.40
N TRP A 385 -1.05 -13.53 4.66
CA TRP A 385 -2.33 -13.94 5.24
C TRP A 385 -2.18 -15.06 6.27
N ALA A 386 -1.24 -16.00 6.08
CA ALA A 386 -1.00 -17.09 7.01
C ALA A 386 -0.43 -16.63 8.36
N LEU A 387 0.24 -15.48 8.38
CA LEU A 387 0.58 -14.80 9.63
C LEU A 387 -0.68 -14.15 10.20
N ALA A 388 -0.93 -14.37 11.49
CA ALA A 388 -2.12 -13.95 12.20
C ALA A 388 -2.22 -12.42 12.21
N GLY A 389 -3.18 -11.92 11.44
CA GLY A 389 -3.67 -10.54 11.45
C GLY A 389 -5.21 -10.52 11.48
N GLU A 390 -5.79 -9.33 11.58
CA GLU A 390 -7.25 -9.15 11.58
C GLU A 390 -7.85 -9.20 10.18
N ASP A 391 -7.02 -9.08 9.15
CA ASP A 391 -7.46 -8.93 7.77
C ASP A 391 -8.13 -10.21 7.22
N SER A 392 -9.14 -10.00 6.38
CA SER A 392 -9.66 -11.04 5.50
C SER A 392 -8.69 -11.34 4.35
N TRP A 393 -8.97 -12.38 3.56
CA TRP A 393 -8.10 -12.76 2.43
C TRP A 393 -7.92 -11.61 1.44
N ASP A 394 -9.00 -10.96 1.00
CA ASP A 394 -8.92 -9.88 0.01
C ASP A 394 -8.40 -8.55 0.58
N GLU A 395 -8.44 -8.37 1.91
CA GLU A 395 -7.98 -7.16 2.60
C GLU A 395 -6.54 -7.23 3.09
N THR A 396 -5.85 -8.37 2.88
CA THR A 396 -4.47 -8.55 3.32
C THR A 396 -3.56 -7.48 2.71
N ASP A 397 -2.92 -6.66 3.54
CA ASP A 397 -2.07 -5.56 3.07
C ASP A 397 -0.78 -6.09 2.40
N LEU A 398 -0.67 -5.83 1.10
CA LEU A 398 0.51 -6.16 0.30
C LEU A 398 1.28 -4.92 -0.17
N SER A 399 1.10 -3.77 0.48
CA SER A 399 1.86 -2.57 0.19
C SER A 399 3.38 -2.78 0.38
N THR A 400 4.17 -2.19 -0.53
CA THR A 400 5.65 -2.27 -0.60
C THR A 400 6.23 -1.05 -1.28
#